data_AF-A0A2S3R1H9-F1
#
_entry.id   AF-A0A2S3R1H9-F1
#
_cell.length_a   1.000
_cell.length_b   1.000
_cell.length_c   1.000
_cell.angle_alpha   90.00
_cell.angle_beta   90.00
_cell.angle_gamma   90.00
#
_symmetry.space_group_name_H-M   'P 1'
#
loop_
_entity.id
_entity.type
_entity.pdbx_description
1 polymer ?
#
loop_
_entity_poly.entity_id
_entity_poly.type
_entity_poly.pdbx_seq_one_letter_code
_entity_poly.pdbx_strand_id
1 'polypeptide(L)' 'MNLTEWSPPPCPKCGSDDMIHKLMSLEPASISFRATNGWYCEKCNAGPFQLGKFSESDAAQFAISLLNS' A
#
# COMPACT_ATOMS: atom_id res chain seq x y z
N MET A 1 -6.77 2.03 14.93
CA MET A 1 -5.45 2.58 14.56
C MET A 1 -5.70 4.01 14.14
N ASN A 2 -4.93 5.00 14.61
CA ASN A 2 -5.08 6.38 14.13
C ASN A 2 -4.46 6.43 12.74
N LEU A 3 -5.30 6.47 11.70
CA LEU A 3 -4.84 6.45 10.31
C LEU A 3 -3.98 7.69 9.97
N THR A 4 -4.10 8.78 10.72
CA THR A 4 -3.37 10.04 10.54
C THR A 4 -1.87 9.97 10.81
N GLU A 5 -1.38 8.95 11.52
CA GLU A 5 0.05 8.84 11.90
C GLU A 5 0.76 7.66 11.22
N TRP A 6 0.15 7.05 10.21
CA TRP A 6 0.74 5.91 9.55
C TRP A 6 1.58 6.33 8.34
N SER A 7 2.89 6.04 8.42
CA SER A 7 3.82 6.12 7.30
C SER A 7 4.22 4.71 6.86
N PRO A 8 4.22 4.41 5.54
CA PRO A 8 4.72 3.12 5.06
C PRO A 8 6.19 2.95 5.48
N PRO A 9 6.61 1.76 5.95
CA PRO A 9 8.02 1.50 6.21
C PRO A 9 8.85 1.54 4.91
N PRO A 10 10.17 1.71 5.01
CA PRO A 10 11.05 1.76 3.84
C PRO A 10 10.99 0.47 3.01
N CYS A 11 11.36 0.57 1.74
CA CYS A 11 11.39 -0.55 0.81
C CYS A 11 12.25 -1.71 1.34
N PRO A 12 11.71 -2.94 1.49
CA PRO A 12 12.48 -4.09 1.97
C PRO A 12 13.66 -4.49 1.07
N LYS A 13 13.66 -4.05 -0.20
CA LYS A 13 14.67 -4.42 -1.20
C LYS A 13 15.80 -3.40 -1.33
N CYS A 14 15.49 -2.10 -1.28
CA CYS A 14 16.47 -1.04 -1.53
C CYS A 14 16.56 0.03 -0.43
N GLY A 15 15.70 -0.04 0.59
CA GLY A 15 15.68 0.88 1.73
C GLY A 15 15.21 2.29 1.44
N SER A 16 14.65 2.58 0.26
CA SER A 16 14.06 3.90 -0.04
C SER A 16 12.68 4.05 0.63
N ASP A 17 12.37 5.27 1.07
CA ASP A 17 11.10 5.64 1.70
C ASP A 17 9.99 5.92 0.66
N ASP A 18 10.29 5.80 -0.63
CA ASP A 18 9.38 6.08 -1.75
C ASP A 18 8.48 4.87 -2.02
N MET A 19 7.66 4.53 -1.03
CA MET A 19 6.70 3.44 -1.09
C MET A 19 5.31 3.97 -1.42
N ILE A 20 4.70 3.41 -2.46
CA ILE A 20 3.36 3.78 -2.93
C ILE A 20 2.44 2.56 -2.93
N HIS A 21 1.20 2.75 -2.50
CA HIS A 21 0.19 1.71 -2.58
C HIS A 21 -0.45 1.72 -3.98
N LYS A 22 -0.52 0.57 -4.65
CA LYS A 22 -1.16 0.44 -5.97
C LYS A 22 -2.32 -0.56 -5.91
N LEU A 23 -3.47 -0.14 -6.42
CA LEU A 23 -4.64 -0.98 -6.63
C LEU A 23 -4.69 -1.39 -8.12
N MET A 24 -4.12 -2.54 -8.44
CA MET A 24 -3.98 -3.04 -9.81
C MET A 24 -5.19 -3.86 -10.28
N SER A 25 -5.90 -4.51 -9.35
CA SER A 25 -7.11 -5.27 -9.62
C SER A 25 -8.25 -4.77 -8.74
N LEU A 26 -9.41 -4.54 -9.35
CA LEU A 26 -10.62 -4.06 -8.67
C LEU A 26 -11.52 -5.20 -8.19
N GLU A 27 -11.30 -6.44 -8.64
CA GLU A 27 -12.19 -7.56 -8.37
C GLU A 27 -11.88 -8.20 -7.00
N PRO A 28 -12.71 -7.93 -5.97
CA PRO A 28 -12.46 -8.45 -4.64
C PRO A 28 -12.54 -9.98 -4.65
N ALA A 29 -11.67 -10.64 -3.90
CA ALA A 29 -11.52 -12.11 -3.83
C ALA A 29 -10.84 -12.82 -5.02
N SER A 30 -10.49 -12.11 -6.10
CA SER A 30 -9.64 -12.69 -7.15
C SER A 30 -8.21 -12.96 -6.65
N ILE A 31 -7.54 -13.94 -7.24
CA ILE A 31 -6.11 -14.21 -6.97
C ILE A 31 -5.29 -12.98 -7.31
N SER A 32 -5.61 -12.31 -8.42
CA SER A 32 -4.95 -11.08 -8.85
C SER A 32 -5.07 -9.98 -7.80
N PHE A 33 -6.25 -9.75 -7.22
CA PHE A 33 -6.43 -8.78 -6.14
C PHE A 33 -5.47 -9.03 -4.96
N ARG A 34 -5.27 -10.28 -4.55
CA ARG A 34 -4.35 -10.62 -3.45
C ARG A 34 -2.87 -10.59 -3.86
N ALA A 35 -2.59 -10.82 -5.14
CA ALA A 35 -1.23 -11.00 -5.65
C ALA A 35 -0.63 -9.75 -6.29
N THR A 36 -1.45 -8.76 -6.69
CA THR A 36 -1.00 -7.55 -7.40
C THR A 36 -1.33 -6.26 -6.68
N ASN A 37 -2.21 -6.28 -5.68
CA ASN A 37 -2.50 -5.08 -4.89
C ASN A 37 -1.59 -5.06 -3.66
N GLY A 38 -1.11 -3.86 -3.33
CA GLY A 38 -0.23 -3.65 -2.19
C GLY A 38 0.80 -2.55 -2.44
N TRP A 39 1.89 -2.61 -1.69
CA TRP A 39 2.92 -1.58 -1.71
C TRP A 39 4.01 -1.87 -2.73
N TYR A 40 4.34 -0.85 -3.51
CA TYR A 40 5.41 -0.86 -4.49
C TYR A 40 6.42 0.22 -4.16
N CYS A 41 7.70 -0.09 -4.34
CA CYS A 41 8.74 0.93 -4.29
C CYS A 41 8.80 1.65 -5.64
N GLU A 42 8.66 2.97 -5.63
CA GLU A 42 8.75 3.78 -6.84
C GLU A 42 10.18 3.78 -7.41
N LYS A 43 11.19 3.75 -6.54
CA LYS A 43 12.61 3.81 -6.94
C LYS A 43 13.10 2.54 -7.62
N CYS A 44 12.75 1.36 -7.10
CA CYS A 44 13.27 0.07 -7.61
C CYS A 44 12.19 -0.82 -8.25
N ASN A 45 10.94 -0.35 -8.32
CA ASN A 45 9.77 -1.07 -8.84
C ASN A 45 9.54 -2.45 -8.20
N ALA A 46 10.06 -2.66 -6.99
CA ALA A 46 9.82 -3.89 -6.25
C ALA A 46 8.44 -3.88 -5.59
N GLY A 47 7.74 -5.01 -5.67
CA GLY A 47 6.42 -5.21 -5.07
C GLY A 47 5.63 -6.29 -5.81
N PRO A 48 4.40 -6.60 -5.37
CA PRO A 48 3.72 -5.98 -4.24
C PRO A 48 4.21 -6.52 -2.90
N PHE A 49 4.32 -5.62 -1.91
CA PHE A 49 4.60 -5.96 -0.52
C PHE A 49 3.37 -5.71 0.34
N GLN A 50 3.17 -6.58 1.32
CA GLN A 50 2.27 -6.30 2.44
C GLN A 50 3.09 -5.74 3.60
N LEU A 51 2.98 -4.43 3.81
CA LEU A 51 3.71 -3.72 4.85
C LEU A 51 2.90 -3.77 6.16
N GLY A 52 3.14 -4.82 6.96
CA GLY A 52 2.47 -5.02 8.24
C GLY A 52 1.08 -5.64 8.12
N LYS A 53 0.20 -5.32 9.08
CA LYS A 53 -1.21 -5.81 9.11
C LYS A 53 -2.18 -4.87 8.38
N PHE A 54 -1.67 -3.97 7.54
CA PHE A 54 -2.48 -3.02 6.80
C PHE A 54 -3.26 -3.71 5.70
N SER A 55 -4.59 -3.62 5.75
CA SER A 55 -5.46 -4.11 4.70
C SER A 55 -5.67 -3.06 3.61
N GLU A 56 -6.15 -3.51 2.44
CA GLU A 56 -6.62 -2.62 1.37
C GLU A 56 -7.68 -1.63 1.87
N SER A 57 -8.56 -2.06 2.77
CA SER A 57 -9.58 -1.20 3.37
C SER A 57 -8.97 -0.08 4.20
N ASP A 58 -7.90 -0.37 4.95
CA ASP A 58 -7.18 0.65 5.74
C ASP A 58 -6.47 1.65 4.82
N ALA A 59 -5.86 1.16 3.73
CA ALA A 59 -5.23 2.02 2.71
C ALA A 59 -6.26 2.94 2.02
N ALA A 60 -7.45 2.42 1.71
CA ALA A 60 -8.54 3.21 1.15
C ALA A 60 -9.03 4.29 2.12
N GLN A 61 -9.22 3.96 3.40
CA GLN A 61 -9.61 4.95 4.41
C GLN A 61 -8.55 6.04 4.62
N PHE A 62 -7.27 5.66 4.61
CA PHE A 62 -6.16 6.61 4.67
C PHE A 62 -6.18 7.58 3.48
N ALA A 63 -6.32 7.06 2.25
CA ALA A 63 -6.41 7.91 1.06
C ALA A 63 -7.60 8.90 1.12
N ILE A 64 -8.77 8.44 1.60
CA ILE A 64 -9.93 9.31 1.82
C ILE A 64 -9.62 10.40 2.86
N SER A 65 -8.88 10.08 3.92
CA SER A 65 -8.52 11.06 4.96
C SER A 65 -7.60 12.17 4.43
N LEU A 66 -6.66 11.85 3.52
CA LEU A 66 -5.77 12.82 2.87
C LEU A 66 -6.48 13.72 1.85
N LEU A 67 -7.56 13.24 1.23
CA LEU A 67 -8.34 14.03 0.27
C LEU A 67 -9.27 15.04 0.94
N ASN A 68 -9.68 14.78 2.18
CA ASN A 68 -10.63 15.62 2.93
C ASN A 68 -9.97 16.43 4.06
N SER A 69 -8.64 16.47 4.10
CA SER A 69 -7.82 17.24 5.07
C SER A 69 -7.44 18.62 4.56
#